data_AF-A0A1Y4QNU4-F1
#
_entry.id   AF-A0A1Y4QNU4-F1
#
_cell.length_a   1.000
_cell.length_b   1.000
_cell.length_c   1.000
_cell.angle_alpha   90.00
_cell.angle_beta   90.00
_cell.angle_gamma   90.00
#
_symmetry.space_group_name_H-M   'P 1'
#
loop_
_entity.id
_entity.type
_entity.pdbx_description
1 polymer ?
#
loop_
_entity_poly.entity_id
_entity_poly.type
_entity_poly.pdbx_seq_one_letter_code
_entity_poly.pdbx_strand_id
1 'polypeptide(L)'
;MEIGLFLNELANKEIDEAFLLAKNKIDEYPTCYKLLLNCAAVLKGMLCIEDRQVDETYYSTIEKWILDSLKSDDLQIRNSAKSMMIDNYLKNNQLDLAKEMIESLPEQNIIDRHQKMISLYRIQGDNDLALKLTEEKLYQQISNILALLTQMIEISFEQNNEHAYNYYAKVYKQVGKCFDLANYLPYLGMLQVAILKKDEKASISILKKMFTVLFENENFLTSPLYSHLTIKVNKQGLVKEAKELFSTLLKDKDFDFLKENEDFIQMLKRI
;
A
#
# COMPACT_ATOMS: atom_id res chain seq x y z
N MET A 1 15.77 30.87 19.85
CA MET A 1 16.61 29.81 19.28
C MET A 1 15.73 28.93 18.44
N GLU A 2 15.97 28.84 17.13
CA GLU A 2 15.21 27.94 16.27
C GLU A 2 15.39 26.52 16.78
N ILE A 3 14.29 25.78 16.99
CA ILE A 3 14.32 24.40 17.48
C ILE A 3 15.33 23.56 16.69
N GLY A 4 15.46 23.78 15.38
CA GLY A 4 16.45 23.11 14.54
C GLY A 4 17.91 23.30 14.99
N LEU A 5 18.32 24.51 15.37
CA LEU A 5 19.69 24.77 15.85
C LEU A 5 19.97 24.04 17.17
N PHE A 6 18.98 24.01 18.07
CA PHE A 6 19.09 23.28 19.32
C PHE A 6 19.19 21.77 19.11
N LEU A 7 18.40 21.20 18.21
CA LEU A 7 18.47 19.77 17.90
C LEU A 7 19.83 19.38 17.28
N ASN A 8 20.39 20.26 16.45
CA ASN A 8 21.73 20.07 15.90
C ASN A 8 22.80 20.13 17.00
N GLU A 9 22.64 21.00 18.00
CA GLU A 9 23.51 21.02 19.17
C GLU A 9 23.45 19.70 19.92
N LEU A 10 22.24 19.19 20.21
CA LEU A 10 22.05 17.88 20.88
C LEU A 10 22.75 16.74 20.14
N ALA A 11 22.59 16.68 18.81
CA ALA A 11 23.14 15.61 17.99
C ALA A 11 24.68 15.60 17.94
N ASN A 12 25.34 16.71 18.31
CA ASN A 12 26.80 16.82 18.36
C ASN A 12 27.38 16.58 19.76
N LYS A 13 26.56 16.16 20.72
CA LYS A 13 26.98 15.84 22.10
C LYS A 13 27.00 14.34 22.33
N GLU A 14 27.72 13.92 23.36
CA GLU A 14 27.57 12.58 23.95
C GLU A 14 26.17 12.41 24.54
N ILE A 15 25.65 11.18 24.56
CA ILE A 15 24.24 10.92 24.91
C ILE A 15 23.84 11.46 26.31
N ASP A 16 24.73 11.40 27.31
CA ASP A 16 24.42 11.89 28.66
C ASP A 16 24.28 13.41 28.70
N GLU A 17 25.18 14.13 28.01
CA GLU A 17 25.13 15.59 27.91
C GLU A 17 23.92 16.04 27.08
N ALA A 18 23.66 15.37 25.95
CA ALA A 18 22.50 15.62 25.10
C ALA A 18 21.19 15.42 25.87
N PHE A 19 21.08 14.34 26.64
CA PHE A 19 19.88 14.05 27.43
C PHE A 19 19.64 15.12 28.49
N LEU A 20 20.68 15.53 29.22
CA LEU A 20 20.57 16.57 30.23
C LEU A 20 20.17 17.93 29.62
N LEU A 21 20.79 18.32 28.51
CA LEU A 21 20.43 19.55 27.78
C LEU A 21 18.98 19.52 27.31
N ALA A 22 18.54 18.41 26.71
CA ALA A 22 17.17 18.24 26.25
C ALA A 22 16.18 18.33 27.40
N LYS A 23 16.47 17.66 28.53
CA LYS A 23 15.63 17.69 29.73
C LYS A 23 15.48 19.11 30.28
N ASN A 24 16.59 19.83 30.49
CA ASN A 24 16.56 21.21 30.96
C ASN A 24 15.73 22.11 30.02
N LYS A 25 15.89 21.94 28.70
CA LYS A 25 15.12 22.71 27.72
C LYS A 25 13.64 22.38 27.73
N ILE A 26 13.29 21.12 27.92
CA ILE A 26 11.89 20.69 28.02
C ILE A 26 11.26 21.19 29.33
N ASP A 27 12.01 21.21 30.44
CA ASP A 27 11.52 21.76 31.71
C ASP A 27 11.23 23.27 31.62
N GLU A 28 11.97 24.01 30.78
CA GLU A 28 11.66 25.41 30.45
C GLU A 28 10.39 25.56 29.60
N TYR A 29 10.08 24.58 28.73
CA TYR A 29 8.97 24.64 27.77
C TYR A 29 8.16 23.33 27.72
N PRO A 30 7.51 22.91 28.83
CA PRO A 30 6.95 21.56 28.98
C PRO A 30 5.75 21.28 28.07
N THR A 31 5.09 22.32 27.55
CA THR A 31 3.95 22.21 26.62
C THR A 31 4.33 22.41 25.16
N CYS A 32 5.61 22.59 24.85
CA CYS A 32 6.08 22.70 23.48
C CYS A 32 6.22 21.31 22.85
N TYR A 33 5.10 20.72 22.42
CA TYR A 33 5.08 19.35 21.88
C TYR A 33 6.02 19.12 20.70
N LYS A 34 6.28 20.17 19.90
CA LYS A 34 7.29 20.12 18.83
C LYS A 34 8.70 19.91 19.40
N LEU A 35 9.04 20.56 20.51
CA LEU A 35 10.32 20.38 21.18
C LEU A 35 10.41 18.98 21.79
N LEU A 36 9.39 18.54 22.54
CA LEU A 36 9.33 17.22 23.15
C LEU A 36 9.57 16.11 22.12
N LEU A 37 8.78 16.11 21.04
CA LEU A 37 8.84 15.08 20.01
C LEU A 37 10.20 15.05 19.29
N ASN A 38 10.75 16.21 18.93
CA ASN A 38 12.01 16.25 18.20
C ASN A 38 13.22 15.90 19.08
N CYS A 39 13.24 16.33 20.34
CA CYS A 39 14.28 15.90 21.29
C CYS A 39 14.23 14.39 21.50
N ALA A 40 13.02 13.84 21.68
CA ALA A 40 12.81 12.41 21.77
C ALA A 40 13.31 11.66 20.52
N ALA A 41 13.08 12.20 19.33
CA ALA A 41 13.55 11.59 18.07
C ALA A 41 15.08 11.58 17.96
N VAL A 42 15.75 12.70 18.25
CA VAL A 42 17.22 12.79 18.22
C VAL A 42 17.84 11.83 19.23
N LEU A 43 17.38 11.86 20.48
CA LEU A 43 17.94 11.03 21.53
C LEU A 43 17.68 9.53 21.30
N LYS A 44 16.52 9.15 20.76
CA LYS A 44 16.29 7.76 20.32
C LYS A 44 17.27 7.34 19.22
N GLY A 45 17.54 8.22 18.26
CA GLY A 45 18.51 7.97 17.21
C GLY A 45 19.92 7.71 17.77
N MET A 46 20.34 8.56 18.72
CA MET A 46 21.61 8.40 19.42
C MET A 46 21.68 7.10 20.23
N LEU A 47 20.65 6.77 21.00
CA LEU A 47 20.57 5.53 21.77
C LEU A 47 20.61 4.26 20.91
N CYS A 48 20.15 4.33 19.66
CA CYS A 48 20.19 3.18 18.74
C CYS A 48 21.60 2.84 18.25
N ILE A 49 22.54 3.79 18.27
CA ILE A 49 23.93 3.61 17.83
C ILE A 49 24.91 3.58 18.99
N GLU A 50 24.42 3.70 20.22
CA GLU A 50 25.23 3.72 21.42
C GLU A 50 25.59 2.29 21.82
N ASP A 51 26.89 2.01 21.92
CA ASP A 51 27.41 0.68 22.22
C ASP A 51 27.65 0.46 23.72
N ARG A 52 27.69 1.55 24.50
CA ARG A 52 27.89 1.48 25.95
C ARG A 52 26.57 1.30 26.70
N GLN A 53 26.66 0.77 27.92
CA GLN A 53 25.52 0.79 28.83
C GLN A 53 25.22 2.22 29.28
N VAL A 54 23.97 2.64 29.09
CA VAL A 54 23.45 3.96 29.49
C VAL A 54 22.42 3.82 30.60
N ASP A 55 22.07 4.94 31.24
CA ASP A 55 21.01 4.99 32.23
C ASP A 55 19.66 4.58 31.63
N GLU A 56 19.06 3.50 32.15
CA GLU A 56 17.79 2.96 31.67
C GLU A 56 16.63 3.95 31.82
N THR A 57 16.73 4.92 32.74
CA THR A 57 15.70 5.95 32.94
C THR A 57 15.52 6.85 31.72
N TYR A 58 16.53 6.93 30.83
CA TYR A 58 16.44 7.70 29.59
C TYR A 58 15.31 7.21 28.70
N TYR A 59 15.16 5.89 28.56
CA TYR A 59 14.10 5.28 27.74
C TYR A 59 12.72 5.67 28.23
N SER A 60 12.47 5.53 29.54
CA SER A 60 11.17 5.87 30.14
C SER A 60 10.84 7.37 30.04
N THR A 61 11.86 8.23 30.18
CA THR A 61 11.68 9.68 30.07
C THR A 61 11.38 10.09 28.63
N ILE A 62 12.12 9.55 27.66
CA ILE A 62 11.89 9.82 26.25
C ILE A 62 10.52 9.29 25.80
N GLU A 63 10.12 8.11 26.24
CA GLU A 63 8.78 7.57 25.97
C GLU A 63 7.68 8.50 26.51
N LYS A 64 7.84 9.02 27.73
CA LYS A 64 6.92 10.02 28.29
C LYS A 64 6.81 11.26 27.40
N TRP A 65 7.92 11.80 26.89
CA TRP A 65 7.88 12.95 25.98
C TRP A 65 7.12 12.65 24.68
N ILE A 66 7.24 11.44 24.14
CA ILE A 66 6.49 11.01 22.96
C ILE A 66 4.99 10.90 23.29
N LEU A 67 4.64 10.27 24.41
CA LEU A 67 3.27 10.15 24.88
C LEU A 67 2.62 11.52 25.11
N ASP A 68 3.33 12.45 25.75
CA ASP A 68 2.85 13.81 25.96
C ASP A 68 2.65 14.56 24.64
N SER A 69 3.46 14.27 23.61
CA SER A 69 3.31 14.84 22.27
C SER A 69 2.03 14.40 21.55
N LEU A 70 1.36 13.33 22.00
CA LEU A 70 0.03 12.92 21.49
C LEU A 70 -1.06 13.94 21.82
N LYS A 71 -0.85 14.80 22.83
CA LYS A 71 -1.78 15.86 23.26
C LYS A 71 -1.72 17.11 22.38
N SER A 72 -0.77 17.18 21.44
CA SER A 72 -0.61 18.32 20.53
C SER A 72 -1.86 18.55 19.69
N ASP A 73 -2.23 19.80 19.42
CA ASP A 73 -3.27 20.14 18.44
C ASP A 73 -2.80 20.00 16.98
N ASP A 74 -1.47 19.97 16.78
CA ASP A 74 -0.86 19.73 15.48
C ASP A 74 -0.96 18.24 15.08
N LEU A 75 -1.68 17.97 13.99
CA LEU A 75 -1.90 16.63 13.47
C LEU A 75 -0.60 15.93 13.06
N GLN A 76 0.37 16.65 12.50
CA GLN A 76 1.65 16.08 12.09
C GLN A 76 2.43 15.62 13.32
N ILE A 77 2.48 16.44 14.38
CA ILE A 77 3.11 16.07 15.65
C ILE A 77 2.44 14.82 16.25
N ARG A 78 1.10 14.81 16.32
CA ARG A 78 0.36 13.63 16.84
C ARG A 78 0.66 12.37 16.03
N ASN A 79 0.66 12.45 14.70
CA ASN A 79 0.91 11.29 13.85
C ASN A 79 2.35 10.78 14.00
N SER A 80 3.34 11.67 14.04
CA SER A 80 4.72 11.28 14.31
C SER A 80 4.89 10.63 15.69
N ALA A 81 4.27 11.20 16.73
CA ALA A 81 4.27 10.63 18.08
C ALA A 81 3.62 9.24 18.11
N LYS A 82 2.45 9.05 17.47
CA LYS A 82 1.79 7.74 17.34
C LYS A 82 2.70 6.72 16.65
N SER A 83 3.32 7.08 15.53
CA SER A 83 4.23 6.17 14.82
C SER A 83 5.40 5.74 15.72
N MET A 84 6.01 6.69 16.44
CA MET A 84 7.13 6.39 17.35
C MET A 84 6.72 5.52 18.53
N MET A 85 5.49 5.67 19.04
CA MET A 85 4.96 4.81 20.11
C MET A 85 4.69 3.39 19.62
N ILE A 86 4.08 3.23 18.44
CA ILE A 86 3.89 1.91 17.83
C ILE A 86 5.25 1.21 17.72
N ASP A 87 6.28 1.90 17.21
CA ASP A 87 7.62 1.31 17.07
C ASP A 87 8.26 0.94 18.41
N ASN A 88 8.04 1.75 19.46
CA ASN A 88 8.49 1.42 20.81
C ASN A 88 7.80 0.16 21.35
N TYR A 89 6.48 0.09 21.26
CA TYR A 89 5.72 -1.07 21.71
C TYR A 89 6.16 -2.35 20.99
N LEU A 90 6.39 -2.27 19.67
CA LEU A 90 6.91 -3.38 18.89
C LEU A 90 8.32 -3.79 19.36
N LYS A 91 9.25 -2.83 19.51
CA LYS A 91 10.63 -3.11 19.96
C LYS A 91 10.68 -3.75 21.36
N ASN A 92 9.79 -3.32 22.25
CA ASN A 92 9.72 -3.81 23.63
C ASN A 92 8.80 -5.03 23.81
N ASN A 93 8.34 -5.64 22.72
CA ASN A 93 7.42 -6.79 22.72
C ASN A 93 6.09 -6.55 23.47
N GLN A 94 5.64 -5.29 23.53
CA GLN A 94 4.35 -4.85 24.08
C GLN A 94 3.26 -4.90 22.99
N LEU A 95 3.04 -6.11 22.47
CA LEU A 95 2.33 -6.32 21.21
C LEU A 95 0.84 -5.95 21.26
N ASP A 96 0.18 -6.12 22.40
CA ASP A 96 -1.23 -5.73 22.56
C ASP A 96 -1.42 -4.21 22.46
N LEU A 97 -0.54 -3.43 23.11
CA LEU A 97 -0.55 -1.97 23.03
C LEU A 97 -0.23 -1.48 21.62
N ALA A 98 0.72 -2.13 20.93
CA ALA A 98 0.99 -1.85 19.52
C ALA A 98 -0.26 -2.10 18.66
N LYS A 99 -0.92 -3.24 18.85
CA LYS A 99 -2.11 -3.62 18.08
C LYS A 99 -3.26 -2.63 18.28
N GLU A 100 -3.60 -2.32 19.52
CA GLU A 100 -4.66 -1.36 19.85
C GLU A 100 -4.39 0.00 19.19
N MET A 101 -3.14 0.49 19.29
CA MET A 101 -2.78 1.77 18.69
C MET A 101 -2.84 1.73 17.16
N ILE A 102 -2.40 0.64 16.51
CA ILE A 102 -2.49 0.45 15.05
C ILE A 102 -3.96 0.39 14.59
N GLU A 103 -4.82 -0.30 15.32
CA GLU A 103 -6.25 -0.45 14.99
C GLU A 103 -7.02 0.86 15.19
N SER A 104 -6.59 1.72 16.11
CA SER A 104 -7.16 3.05 16.32
C SER A 104 -6.81 4.08 15.21
N LEU A 105 -5.94 3.73 14.27
CA LEU A 105 -5.57 4.63 13.18
C LEU A 105 -6.73 4.75 12.17
N PRO A 106 -7.09 5.98 11.71
CA PRO A 106 -8.04 6.15 10.62
C PRO A 106 -7.58 5.41 9.34
N GLU A 107 -8.52 5.02 8.49
CA GLU A 107 -8.21 4.32 7.23
C GLU A 107 -7.32 5.14 6.29
N GLN A 108 -7.59 6.44 6.18
CA GLN A 108 -6.76 7.40 5.43
C GLN A 108 -5.82 8.12 6.40
N ASN A 109 -4.76 7.44 6.83
CA ASN A 109 -3.73 7.99 7.70
C ASN A 109 -2.39 8.14 6.97
N ILE A 110 -1.60 9.11 7.39
CA ILE A 110 -0.19 9.27 6.97
C ILE A 110 0.63 8.06 7.45
N ILE A 111 0.26 7.48 8.60
CA ILE A 111 0.87 6.24 9.08
C ILE A 111 0.30 5.05 8.30
N ASP A 112 1.19 4.31 7.65
CA ASP A 112 0.83 3.09 6.92
C ASP A 112 0.44 1.96 7.89
N ARG A 113 -0.87 1.86 8.17
CA ARG A 113 -1.43 0.84 9.08
C ARG A 113 -1.05 -0.57 8.66
N HIS A 114 -1.06 -0.88 7.36
CA HIS A 114 -0.69 -2.20 6.84
C HIS A 114 0.77 -2.53 7.17
N GLN A 115 1.68 -1.58 6.95
CA GLN A 115 3.09 -1.79 7.25
C GLN A 115 3.32 -2.02 8.75
N LYS A 116 2.65 -1.28 9.64
CA LYS A 116 2.76 -1.50 11.09
C LYS A 116 2.21 -2.86 11.51
N MET A 117 1.09 -3.29 10.94
CA MET A 117 0.50 -4.61 11.22
C MET A 117 1.39 -5.76 10.71
N ILE A 118 2.02 -5.60 9.55
CA ILE A 118 3.02 -6.57 9.05
C ILE A 118 4.18 -6.70 10.05
N SER A 119 4.71 -5.59 10.56
CA SER A 119 5.77 -5.63 11.58
C SER A 119 5.32 -6.35 12.86
N LEU A 120 4.09 -6.12 13.31
CA LEU A 120 3.51 -6.79 14.47
C LEU A 120 3.46 -8.30 14.29
N TYR A 121 2.89 -8.79 13.18
CA TYR A 121 2.82 -10.23 12.90
C TYR A 121 4.20 -10.87 12.77
N ARG A 122 5.18 -10.18 12.20
CA ARG A 122 6.55 -10.68 12.12
C ARG A 122 7.18 -10.87 13.50
N ILE A 123 6.94 -9.95 14.44
CA ILE A 123 7.45 -10.07 15.82
C ILE A 123 6.72 -11.17 16.59
N GLN A 124 5.42 -11.37 16.34
CA GLN A 124 4.65 -12.50 16.88
C GLN A 124 5.11 -13.87 16.35
N GLY A 125 5.82 -13.90 15.23
CA GLY A 125 6.15 -15.12 14.50
C GLY A 125 5.03 -15.60 13.56
N ASP A 126 3.95 -14.83 13.42
CA ASP A 126 2.81 -15.10 12.54
C ASP A 126 3.13 -14.75 11.07
N ASN A 127 4.15 -15.41 10.52
CA ASN A 127 4.68 -15.13 9.19
C ASN A 127 3.63 -15.24 8.07
N ASP A 128 2.69 -16.18 8.18
CA ASP A 128 1.61 -16.35 7.19
C ASP A 128 0.68 -15.12 7.13
N LEU A 129 0.38 -14.52 8.28
CA LEU A 129 -0.44 -13.29 8.33
C LEU A 129 0.35 -12.08 7.82
N ALA A 130 1.64 -11.98 8.16
CA ALA A 130 2.52 -10.94 7.64
C ALA A 130 2.65 -11.02 6.11
N LEU A 131 2.85 -12.22 5.57
CA LEU A 131 2.92 -12.47 4.12
C LEU A 131 1.58 -12.17 3.46
N LYS A 132 0.45 -12.63 4.02
CA LYS A 132 -0.88 -12.30 3.48
C LYS A 132 -1.08 -10.80 3.31
N LEU A 133 -0.84 -10.00 4.36
CA LEU A 133 -0.97 -8.54 4.28
C LEU A 133 0.01 -7.92 3.27
N THR A 134 1.21 -8.48 3.15
CA THR A 134 2.20 -8.01 2.17
C THR A 134 1.74 -8.29 0.73
N GLU A 135 1.20 -9.47 0.47
CA GLU A 135 0.64 -9.86 -0.83
C GLU A 135 -0.60 -9.03 -1.19
N GLU A 136 -1.51 -8.75 -0.24
CA GLU A 136 -2.66 -7.86 -0.43
C GLU A 136 -2.21 -6.45 -0.84
N LYS A 137 -1.23 -5.90 -0.13
CA LYS A 137 -0.67 -4.58 -0.44
C LYS A 137 0.00 -4.56 -1.81
N LEU A 138 0.78 -5.59 -2.14
CA LEU A 138 1.41 -5.73 -3.45
C LEU A 138 0.34 -5.71 -4.57
N TYR A 139 -0.72 -6.51 -4.42
CA TYR A 139 -1.82 -6.57 -5.37
C TYR A 139 -2.52 -5.22 -5.55
N GLN A 140 -2.76 -4.50 -4.44
CA GLN A 140 -3.36 -3.16 -4.48
C GLN A 140 -2.47 -2.15 -5.25
N GLN A 141 -1.16 -2.15 -5.01
CA GLN A 141 -0.24 -1.24 -5.71
C GLN A 141 -0.17 -1.52 -7.21
N ILE A 142 -0.15 -2.79 -7.60
CA ILE A 142 -0.18 -3.18 -9.01
C ILE A 142 -1.50 -2.73 -9.65
N SER A 143 -2.63 -2.89 -8.96
CA SER A 143 -3.93 -2.44 -9.45
C SER A 143 -3.97 -0.93 -9.70
N ASN A 144 -3.36 -0.14 -8.82
CA ASN A 144 -3.21 1.31 -9.02
C ASN A 144 -2.36 1.65 -10.25
N ILE A 145 -1.25 0.93 -10.48
CA ILE A 145 -0.41 1.09 -11.67
C ILE A 145 -1.21 0.81 -12.94
N LEU A 146 -1.99 -0.28 -12.95
CA LEU A 146 -2.83 -0.64 -14.09
C LEU A 146 -3.91 0.41 -14.35
N ALA A 147 -4.55 0.96 -13.31
CA ALA A 147 -5.53 2.04 -13.44
C ALA A 147 -4.93 3.32 -14.03
N LEU A 148 -3.72 3.69 -13.60
CA LEU A 148 -2.99 4.83 -14.16
C LEU A 148 -2.65 4.60 -15.64
N LEU A 149 -2.21 3.39 -16.02
CA LEU A 149 -1.96 3.05 -17.41
C LEU A 149 -3.22 3.12 -18.27
N THR A 150 -4.38 2.71 -17.75
CA THR A 150 -5.67 2.88 -18.43
C THR A 150 -6.00 4.36 -18.67
N GLN A 151 -5.86 5.21 -17.66
CA GLN A 151 -6.07 6.66 -17.82
C GLN A 151 -5.11 7.28 -18.84
N MET A 152 -3.84 6.84 -18.86
CA MET A 152 -2.86 7.29 -19.84
C MET A 152 -3.24 6.86 -21.27
N ILE A 153 -3.81 5.66 -21.44
CA ILE A 153 -4.35 5.19 -22.73
C ILE A 153 -5.46 6.13 -23.21
N GLU A 154 -6.42 6.45 -22.34
CA GLU A 154 -7.57 7.32 -22.67
C GLU A 154 -7.13 8.73 -23.04
N ILE A 155 -6.31 9.36 -22.19
CA ILE A 155 -5.80 10.72 -22.43
C ILE A 155 -5.01 10.79 -23.74
N SER A 156 -4.14 9.81 -24.00
CA SER A 156 -3.36 9.80 -25.25
C SER A 156 -4.17 9.46 -26.48
N PHE A 157 -5.29 8.73 -26.32
CA PHE A 157 -6.26 8.52 -27.39
C PHE A 157 -6.99 9.81 -27.75
N GLU A 158 -7.47 10.58 -26.77
CA GLU A 158 -8.09 11.89 -26.98
C GLU A 158 -7.16 12.87 -27.70
N GLN A 159 -5.85 12.77 -27.44
CA GLN A 159 -4.79 13.54 -28.11
C GLN A 159 -4.43 13.01 -29.51
N ASN A 160 -5.08 11.97 -30.00
CA ASN A 160 -4.76 11.28 -31.26
C ASN A 160 -3.30 10.79 -31.35
N ASN A 161 -2.67 10.48 -30.20
CA ASN A 161 -1.29 10.02 -30.15
C ASN A 161 -1.22 8.48 -30.20
N GLU A 162 -1.27 7.94 -31.42
CA GLU A 162 -1.30 6.50 -31.65
C GLU A 162 -0.10 5.73 -31.10
N HIS A 163 1.09 6.33 -31.18
CA HIS A 163 2.26 5.71 -30.60
C HIS A 163 2.13 5.56 -29.08
N ALA A 164 1.63 6.58 -28.38
CA ALA A 164 1.53 6.60 -26.93
C ALA A 164 0.50 5.61 -26.38
N TYR A 165 -0.76 5.63 -26.83
CA TYR A 165 -1.77 4.73 -26.25
C TYR A 165 -1.44 3.24 -26.53
N ASN A 166 -0.86 2.93 -27.70
CA ASN A 166 -0.42 1.57 -28.00
C ASN A 166 0.76 1.15 -27.13
N TYR A 167 1.69 2.07 -26.85
CA TYR A 167 2.80 1.82 -25.94
C TYR A 167 2.31 1.57 -24.51
N TYR A 168 1.38 2.38 -23.99
CA TYR A 168 0.82 2.19 -22.65
C TYR A 168 0.04 0.88 -22.52
N ALA A 169 -0.75 0.49 -23.53
CA ALA A 169 -1.41 -0.82 -23.57
C ALA A 169 -0.40 -1.99 -23.56
N LYS A 170 0.75 -1.84 -24.23
CA LYS A 170 1.83 -2.82 -24.20
C LYS A 170 2.47 -2.91 -22.81
N VAL A 171 2.74 -1.77 -22.16
CA VAL A 171 3.28 -1.72 -20.79
C VAL A 171 2.29 -2.35 -19.80
N TYR A 172 1.00 -2.06 -19.91
CA TYR A 172 -0.07 -2.69 -19.11
C TYR A 172 0.04 -4.21 -19.16
N LYS A 173 0.13 -4.77 -20.36
CA LYS A 173 0.28 -6.23 -20.56
C LYS A 173 1.55 -6.77 -19.91
N GLN A 174 2.66 -6.03 -20.00
CA GLN A 174 3.94 -6.43 -19.39
C GLN A 174 3.86 -6.43 -17.87
N VAL A 175 3.26 -5.41 -17.25
CA VAL A 175 3.03 -5.36 -15.80
C VAL A 175 2.20 -6.56 -15.35
N GLY A 176 1.06 -6.81 -15.98
CA GLY A 176 0.20 -7.93 -15.61
C GLY A 176 0.87 -9.29 -15.72
N LYS A 177 1.77 -9.47 -16.69
CA LYS A 177 2.59 -10.69 -16.82
C LYS A 177 3.72 -10.76 -15.80
N CYS A 178 4.39 -9.64 -15.52
CA CYS A 178 5.54 -9.59 -14.62
C CYS A 178 5.15 -9.95 -13.18
N PHE A 179 3.93 -9.61 -12.78
CA PHE A 179 3.40 -9.89 -11.44
C PHE A 179 2.46 -11.10 -11.41
N ASP A 180 2.46 -11.93 -12.46
CA ASP A 180 1.63 -13.14 -12.57
C ASP A 180 0.16 -12.92 -12.16
N LEU A 181 -0.42 -11.79 -12.57
CA LEU A 181 -1.83 -11.51 -12.31
C LEU A 181 -2.72 -12.54 -13.03
N ALA A 182 -3.99 -12.60 -12.62
CA ALA A 182 -4.98 -13.47 -13.26
C ALA A 182 -4.89 -13.34 -14.79
N ASN A 183 -4.80 -14.49 -15.47
CA ASN A 183 -4.33 -14.59 -16.85
C ASN A 183 -5.13 -13.75 -17.88
N TYR A 184 -6.36 -13.31 -17.54
CA TYR A 184 -7.17 -12.45 -18.40
C TYR A 184 -6.83 -10.95 -18.25
N LEU A 185 -6.33 -10.52 -17.09
CA LEU A 185 -6.06 -9.12 -16.78
C LEU A 185 -5.09 -8.46 -17.79
N PRO A 186 -3.98 -9.10 -18.22
CA PRO A 186 -3.04 -8.50 -19.18
C PRO A 186 -3.65 -8.11 -20.54
N TYR A 187 -4.87 -8.55 -20.86
CA TYR A 187 -5.57 -8.19 -22.09
C TYR A 187 -6.38 -6.90 -21.99
N LEU A 188 -6.68 -6.41 -20.78
CA LEU A 188 -7.57 -5.25 -20.58
C LEU A 188 -7.03 -3.96 -21.20
N GLY A 189 -5.73 -3.67 -21.09
CA GLY A 189 -5.16 -2.46 -21.71
C GLY A 189 -5.29 -2.45 -23.23
N MET A 190 -5.14 -3.61 -23.89
CA MET A 190 -5.36 -3.72 -25.34
C MET A 190 -6.84 -3.66 -25.70
N LEU A 191 -7.71 -4.22 -24.85
CA LEU A 191 -9.16 -4.13 -25.02
C LEU A 191 -9.63 -2.67 -24.96
N GLN A 192 -9.10 -1.89 -24.02
CA GLN A 192 -9.42 -0.46 -23.89
C GLN A 192 -9.12 0.30 -25.19
N VAL A 193 -7.95 0.06 -25.80
CA VAL A 193 -7.60 0.67 -27.09
C VAL A 193 -8.59 0.27 -28.19
N ALA A 194 -8.98 -1.01 -28.24
CA ALA A 194 -9.92 -1.51 -29.26
C ALA A 194 -11.32 -0.91 -29.09
N ILE A 195 -11.79 -0.77 -27.85
CA ILE A 195 -13.06 -0.12 -27.49
C ILE A 195 -13.04 1.36 -27.90
N LEU A 196 -12.00 2.11 -27.53
CA LEU A 196 -11.86 3.52 -27.87
C LEU A 196 -11.87 3.74 -29.38
N LYS A 197 -11.20 2.85 -30.14
CA LYS A 197 -11.22 2.86 -31.62
C LYS A 197 -12.54 2.40 -32.24
N LYS A 198 -13.44 1.80 -31.45
CA LYS A 198 -14.60 1.03 -31.93
C LYS A 198 -14.19 -0.04 -32.96
N ASP A 199 -13.02 -0.63 -32.78
CA ASP A 199 -12.50 -1.70 -33.64
C ASP A 199 -13.18 -3.02 -33.23
N GLU A 200 -14.24 -3.37 -33.95
CA GLU A 200 -15.04 -4.57 -33.72
C GLU A 200 -14.18 -5.84 -33.78
N LYS A 201 -13.36 -5.97 -34.84
CA LYS A 201 -12.54 -7.16 -35.06
C LYS A 201 -11.51 -7.37 -33.96
N ALA A 202 -10.81 -6.31 -33.56
CA ALA A 202 -9.82 -6.37 -32.48
C ALA A 202 -10.49 -6.67 -31.14
N SER A 203 -11.61 -6.00 -30.84
CA SER A 203 -12.36 -6.18 -29.59
C SER A 203 -12.82 -7.63 -29.43
N ILE A 204 -13.48 -8.20 -30.45
CA ILE A 204 -13.91 -9.61 -30.43
C ILE A 204 -12.73 -10.56 -30.28
N SER A 205 -11.63 -10.33 -31.00
CA SER A 205 -10.43 -11.17 -30.89
C SER A 205 -9.86 -11.20 -29.47
N ILE A 206 -9.84 -10.04 -28.79
CA ILE A 206 -9.33 -9.91 -27.42
C ILE A 206 -10.31 -10.53 -26.42
N LEU A 207 -11.60 -10.22 -26.55
CA LEU A 207 -12.67 -10.79 -25.72
C LEU A 207 -12.69 -12.31 -25.77
N LYS A 208 -12.53 -12.93 -26.95
CA LYS A 208 -12.43 -14.39 -27.09
C LYS A 208 -11.24 -14.96 -26.30
N LYS A 209 -10.07 -14.31 -26.37
CA LYS A 209 -8.88 -14.72 -25.59
C LYS A 209 -9.13 -14.64 -24.09
N MET A 210 -9.73 -13.54 -23.63
CA MET A 210 -10.10 -13.37 -22.22
C MET A 210 -11.11 -14.44 -21.78
N PHE A 211 -12.12 -14.71 -22.60
CA PHE A 211 -13.14 -15.72 -22.33
C PHE A 211 -12.54 -17.12 -22.20
N THR A 212 -11.71 -17.56 -23.15
CA THR A 212 -11.03 -18.86 -23.07
C THR A 212 -10.18 -18.97 -21.80
N VAL A 213 -9.47 -17.91 -21.44
CA VAL A 213 -8.65 -17.90 -20.23
C VAL A 213 -9.48 -17.95 -18.94
N LEU A 214 -10.62 -17.26 -18.89
CA LEU A 214 -11.43 -17.11 -17.68
C LEU A 214 -12.46 -18.25 -17.49
N PHE A 215 -13.01 -18.77 -18.58
CA PHE A 215 -14.08 -19.77 -18.56
C PHE A 215 -13.63 -21.17 -18.95
N GLU A 216 -12.55 -21.32 -19.72
CA GLU A 216 -12.12 -22.61 -20.27
C GLU A 216 -10.77 -23.08 -19.70
N ASN A 217 -10.08 -22.27 -18.87
CA ASN A 217 -8.81 -22.62 -18.24
C ASN A 217 -8.91 -22.60 -16.71
N GLU A 218 -8.54 -23.70 -16.04
CA GLU A 218 -8.74 -23.88 -14.60
C GLU A 218 -7.67 -23.18 -13.73
N ASN A 219 -6.56 -22.72 -14.31
CA ASN A 219 -5.48 -22.05 -13.59
C ASN A 219 -5.77 -20.57 -13.35
N PHE A 220 -6.66 -20.31 -12.38
CA PHE A 220 -6.91 -18.98 -11.84
C PHE A 220 -5.93 -18.69 -10.70
N LEU A 221 -5.02 -17.72 -10.90
CA LEU A 221 -4.00 -17.26 -9.93
C LEU A 221 -3.20 -18.41 -9.28
N THR A 222 -2.23 -18.96 -10.03
CA THR A 222 -1.31 -20.00 -9.54
C THR A 222 0.06 -19.47 -9.12
N SER A 223 0.22 -18.14 -9.04
CA SER A 223 1.53 -17.55 -8.77
C SER A 223 1.95 -17.75 -7.30
N PRO A 224 3.22 -18.13 -7.05
CA PRO A 224 3.80 -18.05 -5.72
C PRO A 224 3.73 -16.64 -5.09
N LEU A 225 3.60 -15.58 -5.89
CA LEU A 225 3.46 -14.20 -5.41
C LEU A 225 2.20 -13.97 -4.56
N TYR A 226 1.19 -14.84 -4.67
CA TYR A 226 -0.12 -14.69 -4.02
C TYR A 226 -0.52 -15.95 -3.26
N SER A 227 0.47 -16.69 -2.77
CA SER A 227 0.24 -17.97 -2.08
C SER A 227 -0.58 -17.82 -0.80
N HIS A 228 -0.41 -16.74 -0.04
CA HIS A 228 -1.13 -16.49 1.21
C HIS A 228 -2.50 -15.83 0.98
N LEU A 229 -2.69 -15.13 -0.14
CA LEU A 229 -4.02 -14.75 -0.63
C LEU A 229 -4.85 -16.00 -0.98
N THR A 230 -4.21 -16.98 -1.60
CA THR A 230 -4.89 -18.19 -2.10
C THR A 230 -5.07 -19.29 -1.05
N ILE A 231 -4.36 -19.25 0.08
CA ILE A 231 -4.47 -20.25 1.17
C ILE A 231 -5.81 -20.17 1.94
N LYS A 232 -6.68 -19.17 1.72
CA LYS A 232 -8.00 -19.10 2.39
C LYS A 232 -9.20 -18.75 1.52
N VAL A 233 -9.01 -18.38 0.26
CA VAL A 233 -10.14 -18.05 -0.62
C VAL A 233 -10.50 -19.28 -1.46
N ASN A 234 -11.75 -19.72 -1.36
CA ASN A 234 -12.29 -20.74 -2.25
C ASN A 234 -12.02 -20.31 -3.70
N LYS A 235 -11.07 -20.97 -4.39
CA LYS A 235 -10.70 -20.64 -5.78
C LYS A 235 -11.93 -20.56 -6.69
N GLN A 236 -12.95 -21.38 -6.42
CA GLN A 236 -14.21 -21.36 -7.15
C GLN A 236 -14.98 -20.05 -6.93
N GLY A 237 -14.91 -19.45 -5.73
CA GLY A 237 -15.48 -18.15 -5.41
C GLY A 237 -14.83 -17.01 -6.20
N LEU A 238 -13.49 -16.96 -6.25
CA LEU A 238 -12.77 -15.92 -7.01
C LEU A 238 -12.99 -16.05 -8.52
N VAL A 239 -13.00 -17.28 -9.05
CA VAL A 239 -13.34 -17.53 -10.46
C VAL A 239 -14.78 -17.07 -10.73
N LYS A 240 -15.71 -17.36 -9.83
CA LYS A 240 -17.11 -16.91 -9.95
C LYS A 240 -17.22 -15.39 -9.94
N GLU A 241 -16.56 -14.70 -9.01
CA GLU A 241 -16.53 -13.23 -8.94
C GLU A 241 -15.91 -12.63 -10.22
N ALA A 242 -14.78 -13.16 -10.69
CA ALA A 242 -14.15 -12.68 -11.91
C ALA A 242 -15.05 -12.90 -13.14
N LYS A 243 -15.78 -14.03 -13.20
CA LYS A 243 -16.78 -14.27 -14.24
C LYS A 243 -17.92 -13.26 -14.16
N GLU A 244 -18.50 -13.01 -12.98
CA GLU A 244 -19.57 -12.03 -12.77
C GLU A 244 -19.14 -10.60 -13.13
N LEU A 245 -17.93 -10.21 -12.77
CA LEU A 245 -17.35 -8.93 -13.14
C LEU A 245 -17.17 -8.82 -14.66
N PHE A 246 -16.67 -9.88 -15.31
CA PHE A 246 -16.57 -9.93 -16.76
C PHE A 246 -17.95 -9.85 -17.42
N SER A 247 -18.96 -10.58 -16.92
CA SER A 247 -20.35 -10.49 -17.39
C SER A 247 -20.91 -9.07 -17.29
N THR A 248 -20.58 -8.37 -16.21
CA THR A 248 -21.05 -7.00 -15.95
C THR A 248 -20.35 -6.02 -16.87
N LEU A 249 -19.03 -6.16 -17.06
CA LEU A 249 -18.24 -5.36 -17.99
C LEU A 249 -18.81 -5.42 -19.41
N LEU A 250 -19.17 -6.60 -19.91
CA LEU A 250 -19.70 -6.75 -21.28
C LEU A 250 -21.09 -6.11 -21.48
N LYS A 251 -21.77 -5.70 -20.40
CA LYS A 251 -23.04 -4.97 -20.46
C LYS A 251 -22.86 -3.46 -20.39
N ASP A 252 -21.63 -2.98 -20.26
CA ASP A 252 -21.32 -1.56 -20.28
C ASP A 252 -21.61 -0.96 -21.67
N LYS A 253 -21.97 0.34 -21.68
CA LYS A 253 -22.29 1.09 -22.89
C LYS A 253 -21.09 1.19 -23.84
N ASP A 254 -19.89 1.08 -23.32
CA ASP A 254 -18.67 1.06 -24.10
C ASP A 254 -18.64 -0.10 -25.12
N PHE A 255 -19.41 -1.17 -24.91
CA PHE A 255 -19.54 -2.30 -25.83
C PHE A 255 -20.73 -2.19 -26.79
N ASP A 256 -21.47 -1.06 -26.80
CA ASP A 256 -22.67 -0.90 -27.62
C ASP A 256 -22.42 -1.12 -29.12
N PHE A 257 -21.21 -0.79 -29.59
CA PHE A 257 -20.80 -1.00 -30.98
C PHE A 257 -20.65 -2.48 -31.37
N LEU A 258 -20.66 -3.42 -30.41
CA LEU A 258 -20.59 -4.86 -30.65
C LEU A 258 -21.95 -5.56 -30.59
N LYS A 259 -23.05 -4.86 -30.28
CA LYS A 259 -24.36 -5.49 -30.02
C LYS A 259 -24.92 -6.29 -31.19
N GLU A 260 -24.57 -5.93 -32.41
CA GLU A 260 -24.98 -6.62 -33.64
C GLU A 260 -23.99 -7.71 -34.08
N ASN A 261 -22.83 -7.82 -33.43
CA ASN A 261 -21.81 -8.79 -33.77
C ASN A 261 -22.22 -10.20 -33.28
N GLU A 262 -22.27 -11.18 -34.19
CA GLU A 262 -22.70 -12.54 -33.88
C GLU A 262 -21.81 -13.23 -32.84
N ASP A 263 -20.49 -13.06 -32.92
CA ASP A 263 -19.55 -13.64 -31.96
C ASP A 263 -19.77 -13.09 -30.55
N PHE A 264 -20.04 -11.78 -30.43
CA PHE A 264 -20.34 -11.13 -29.16
C PHE A 264 -21.62 -11.66 -28.53
N ILE A 265 -22.68 -11.75 -29.34
CA ILE A 265 -23.98 -12.30 -28.92
C ILE A 265 -23.81 -13.76 -28.45
N GLN A 266 -23.03 -14.56 -29.18
CA GLN A 266 -22.75 -15.95 -28.77
C GLN A 266 -21.97 -16.02 -27.45
N MET A 267 -20.99 -15.15 -27.24
CA MET A 267 -20.27 -15.07 -25.96
C MET A 267 -21.20 -14.72 -24.79
N LEU A 268 -22.07 -13.71 -24.95
CA LEU A 268 -23.03 -13.31 -23.91
C LEU A 268 -23.99 -14.43 -23.51
N LYS A 269 -24.35 -15.33 -24.44
CA LYS A 269 -25.20 -16.50 -24.16
C LYS A 269 -24.51 -17.60 -23.36
N ARG A 270 -23.16 -17.61 -23.31
CA ARG A 270 -22.35 -18.61 -22.60
C ARG A 270 -21.96 -18.18 -21.18
N ILE A 271 -22.35 -16.97 -20.79
CA ILE A 271 -22.08 -16.35 -19.49
C ILE A 271 -23.35 -16.40 -18.65
#